data_AF-A0A835V4Y1-F1
#
_entry.id   AF-A0A835V4Y1-F1
#
_cell.length_a   1.000
_cell.length_b   1.000
_cell.length_c   1.000
_cell.angle_alpha   90.00
_cell.angle_beta   90.00
_cell.angle_gamma   90.00
#
_symmetry.space_group_name_H-M   'P 1'
#
loop_
_entity.id
_entity.type
_entity.pdbx_description
1 polymer ?
#
loop_
_entity_poly.entity_id
_entity_poly.type
_entity_poly.pdbx_seq_one_letter_code
_entity_poly.pdbx_strand_id
1 'polypeptide(L)' 'MRREGAPKERELLCGRLIDRPIRPLFPAGFYHEVQVMVNVLSSDGKQDPDVMAANATSVALMLSDIPLGRTYRYDTGRKN' A
#
# COMPACT_ATOMS: atom_id res chain seq x y z
N MET A 1 28.49 -9.90 -7.87
CA MET A 1 27.16 -10.07 -7.24
C MET A 1 26.13 -9.36 -8.12
N ARG A 2 25.29 -10.10 -8.86
CA ARG A 2 24.20 -9.51 -9.66
C ARG A 2 22.98 -9.32 -8.75
N ARG A 3 22.95 -8.21 -8.02
CA ARG A 3 21.79 -7.79 -7.24
C ARG A 3 20.99 -6.79 -8.03
N GLU A 4 19.69 -6.74 -7.76
CA GLU A 4 18.87 -5.59 -8.09
C GLU A 4 19.51 -4.35 -7.45
N GLY A 5 19.72 -3.32 -8.27
CA GLY A 5 20.36 -2.08 -7.87
C GLY A 5 19.40 -1.14 -7.15
N ALA A 6 19.77 0.13 -7.05
CA ALA A 6 18.83 1.14 -6.56
C ALA A 6 17.57 1.21 -7.43
N PRO A 7 16.42 1.61 -6.86
CA PRO A 7 15.18 1.71 -7.61
C PRO A 7 15.31 2.59 -8.85
N LYS A 8 14.80 2.11 -9.98
CA LYS A 8 14.77 2.87 -11.23
C LYS A 8 13.62 3.88 -11.22
N GLU A 9 13.65 4.84 -12.13
CA GLU A 9 12.62 5.89 -12.25
C GLU A 9 11.20 5.31 -12.30
N ARG A 10 10.99 4.23 -13.07
CA ARG A 10 9.70 3.54 -13.13
C ARG A 10 9.22 3.07 -11.75
N GLU A 11 10.09 2.43 -10.97
CA GLU A 11 9.75 1.92 -9.64
C GLU A 11 9.43 3.06 -8.67
N LEU A 12 10.17 4.17 -8.77
CA LEU A 12 9.88 5.40 -8.02
C LEU A 12 8.53 6.02 -8.40
N LEU A 13 8.20 6.05 -9.70
CA LEU A 13 6.92 6.56 -10.19
C LEU A 13 5.76 5.66 -9.80
N CYS A 14 5.93 4.34 -9.84
CA CYS A 14 4.95 3.36 -9.37
C CYS A 14 4.67 3.56 -7.86
N GLY A 15 5.70 3.74 -7.04
CA GLY A 15 5.53 4.05 -5.61
C GLY A 15 4.71 5.34 -5.38
N ARG A 16 4.96 6.39 -6.17
CA ARG A 16 4.17 7.64 -6.11
C ARG A 16 2.74 7.47 -6.59
N LEU A 17 2.53 6.64 -7.61
CA LEU A 17 1.21 6.30 -8.14
C LEU A 17 0.35 5.64 -7.07
N ILE A 18 0.95 4.83 -6.21
CA ILE A 18 0.27 4.18 -5.08
C ILE A 18 0.12 5.13 -3.89
N ASP A 19 1.16 5.87 -3.51
CA ASP A 19 1.15 6.73 -2.31
C ASP A 19 0.11 7.85 -2.39
N ARG A 20 0.03 8.53 -3.54
CA ARG A 20 -0.89 9.68 -3.75
C ARG A 20 -2.36 9.35 -3.43
N PRO A 21 -2.96 8.27 -3.96
CA PRO A 21 -4.36 7.94 -3.67
C PRO A 21 -4.59 7.36 -2.28
N ILE A 22 -3.63 6.65 -1.66
CA ILE A 22 -3.84 6.05 -0.34
C ILE A 22 -3.67 7.05 0.81
N ARG A 23 -2.78 8.03 0.66
CA ARG A 23 -2.49 9.03 1.70
C ARG A 23 -3.71 9.78 2.24
N PRO A 24 -4.67 10.26 1.42
CA PRO A 24 -5.88 10.91 1.94
C PRO A 24 -6.89 9.94 2.57
N LEU A 25 -6.70 8.62 2.46
CA LEU A 25 -7.60 7.63 3.05
C LEU A 25 -7.32 7.37 4.53
N PHE A 26 -6.14 7.75 5.03
CA PHE A 26 -5.83 7.66 6.45
C PHE A 26 -6.66 8.69 7.25
N PRO A 27 -7.24 8.29 8.39
CA PRO A 27 -8.07 9.19 9.17
C PRO A 27 -7.23 10.33 9.76
N ALA A 28 -7.89 11.47 10.00
CA ALA A 28 -7.24 12.61 10.63
C ALA A 28 -6.72 12.21 12.03
N GLY A 29 -5.49 12.59 12.35
CA GLY A 29 -4.85 12.25 13.63
C GLY A 29 -4.15 10.89 13.66
N PHE A 30 -4.12 10.15 12.55
CA PHE A 30 -3.32 8.94 12.42
C PHE A 30 -1.86 9.27 12.08
N TYR A 31 -0.98 9.14 13.07
CA TYR A 31 0.46 9.44 12.95
C TYR A 31 1.36 8.21 13.07
N HIS A 32 0.77 7.01 13.03
CA HIS A 32 1.55 5.78 13.06
C HIS A 32 2.30 5.59 11.74
N GLU A 33 3.52 5.06 11.85
CA GLU A 33 4.32 4.74 10.68
C GLU A 33 3.68 3.57 9.91
N VAL A 34 3.45 3.78 8.61
CA VAL A 34 2.94 2.75 7.70
C VAL A 34 3.91 2.64 6.54
N GLN A 35 4.44 1.44 6.35
CA GLN A 35 5.31 1.11 5.22
C GLN A 35 4.61 0.08 4.33
N VAL A 36 4.43 0.43 3.06
CA VAL A 36 3.94 -0.49 2.03
C VAL A 36 5.13 -0.91 1.17
N MET A 37 5.35 -2.22 1.05
CA MET A 37 6.36 -2.80 0.17
C MET A 37 5.66 -3.69 -0.86
N VAL A 38 5.86 -3.38 -2.15
CA VAL A 38 5.31 -4.18 -3.25
C VAL A 38 6.44 -4.63 -4.16
N ASN A 39 6.62 -5.95 -4.25
CA ASN A 39 7.66 -6.57 -5.07
C ASN A 39 7.01 -7.40 -6.17
N VAL A 40 7.41 -7.15 -7.41
CA VAL A 40 6.97 -7.95 -8.57
C VAL A 40 7.84 -9.20 -8.64
N LEU A 41 7.31 -10.33 -8.18
CA LEU A 41 8.03 -11.60 -8.16
C LEU A 41 8.03 -12.30 -9.53
N SER A 42 7.01 -12.03 -10.35
CA SER A 42 6.83 -12.63 -11.67
C SER A 42 5.95 -11.74 -12.54
N SER A 43 6.17 -11.77 -13.85
CA SER A 43 5.35 -11.07 -14.84
C SER A 43 5.31 -11.88 -16.13
N ASP A 44 4.12 -11.98 -16.72
CA ASP A 44 3.91 -12.57 -18.05
C ASP A 44 4.06 -11.54 -19.19
N GLY A 45 4.34 -10.27 -18.84
CA GLY A 45 4.50 -9.16 -19.77
C GLY A 45 3.20 -8.66 -20.42
N LYS A 46 2.03 -9.24 -20.07
CA LYS A 46 0.73 -8.85 -20.66
C LYS A 46 0.01 -7.80 -19.83
N GLN A 47 0.15 -7.88 -18.51
CA GLN A 47 -0.46 -6.94 -17.59
C GLN A 47 0.56 -5.93 -17.10
N ASP A 48 0.12 -4.69 -16.90
CA ASP A 48 0.96 -3.65 -16.32
C ASP A 48 1.16 -3.93 -14.81
N PRO A 49 2.39 -4.20 -14.36
CA PRO A 49 2.71 -4.39 -12.95
C PRO A 49 2.28 -3.22 -12.06
N ASP A 50 2.24 -2.00 -12.58
CA ASP A 50 1.89 -0.81 -11.80
C ASP A 50 0.42 -0.86 -11.35
N VAL A 51 -0.48 -1.36 -12.22
CA VAL A 51 -1.90 -1.56 -11.89
C VAL A 51 -2.07 -2.71 -10.90
N MET A 52 -1.32 -3.80 -11.09
CA MET A 52 -1.33 -4.92 -10.15
C MET A 52 -0.82 -4.50 -8.77
N ALA A 53 0.21 -3.65 -8.71
CA ALA A 53 0.78 -3.14 -7.47
C ALA A 53 -0.19 -2.25 -6.69
N ALA A 54 -0.94 -1.40 -7.40
CA ALA A 54 -2.00 -0.60 -6.79
C ALA A 54 -3.13 -1.47 -6.19
N ASN A 55 -3.58 -2.48 -6.94
CA ASN A 55 -4.60 -3.42 -6.46
C ASN A 55 -4.11 -4.25 -5.26
N ALA A 56 -2.87 -4.76 -5.33
CA ALA A 56 -2.26 -5.49 -4.24
C ALA A 56 -2.16 -4.64 -2.96
N THR A 57 -1.77 -3.36 -3.09
CA THR A 57 -1.73 -2.42 -1.97
C THR A 57 -3.12 -2.21 -1.37
N SER A 58 -4.15 -2.03 -2.20
CA SER A 58 -5.53 -1.85 -1.75
C SER A 58 -6.00 -3.06 -0.93
N VAL A 59 -5.81 -4.27 -1.45
CA VAL A 59 -6.20 -5.51 -0.75
C VAL A 59 -5.40 -5.69 0.53
N ALA A 60 -4.10 -5.45 0.52
CA ALA A 60 -3.25 -5.57 1.71
C ALA A 60 -3.71 -4.62 2.83
N LEU A 61 -3.99 -3.36 2.48
CA LEU A 61 -4.50 -2.36 3.42
C LEU A 61 -5.89 -2.74 3.95
N MET A 62 -6.79 -3.23 3.10
CA MET A 62 -8.13 -3.69 3.52
C MET A 62 -8.12 -4.90 4.45
N LEU A 63 -7.12 -5.78 4.32
CA LEU A 63 -6.95 -6.96 5.19
C LEU A 63 -6.18 -6.66 6.47
N SER A 64 -5.47 -5.53 6.51
CA SER A 64 -4.70 -5.10 7.68
C SER A 64 -5.59 -4.46 8.76
N ASP A 65 -5.06 -4.36 9.97
CA ASP A 65 -5.69 -3.62 11.08
C ASP A 65 -5.51 -2.10 10.96
N ILE A 66 -4.92 -1.62 9.86
CA ILE A 66 -4.65 -0.19 9.65
C ILE A 66 -5.98 0.53 9.34
N PRO A 67 -6.32 1.59 10.08
CA PRO A 67 -7.58 2.29 9.86
C PRO A 67 -7.56 3.05 8.53
N LEU A 68 -8.56 2.77 7.69
CA LEU A 68 -8.83 3.45 6.42
C LEU A 68 -10.23 4.08 6.49
N GLY A 69 -10.42 5.24 5.85
CA GLY A 69 -11.52 6.20 6.05
C GLY A 69 -12.99 5.73 6.00
N ARG A 70 -13.29 4.44 5.87
CA ARG A 70 -14.64 3.87 6.03
C ARG A 70 -14.83 2.97 7.26
N THR A 71 -13.75 2.53 7.90
CA THR A 71 -13.83 1.65 9.06
C THR A 71 -13.26 2.38 10.27
N TYR A 72 -13.95 3.44 10.71
CA TYR A 72 -13.89 3.84 12.12
C TYR A 72 -14.61 2.76 12.94
N ARG A 73 -14.07 1.54 12.96
CA ARG A 73 -14.32 0.62 14.07
C ARG A 73 -13.48 1.16 15.21
N TYR A 74 -13.94 2.28 15.78
CA TYR A 74 -13.75 2.49 17.20
C TYR A 74 -14.24 1.20 17.83
N ASP A 75 -13.30 0.46 18.41
CA ASP A 75 -13.56 -0.65 19.29
C ASP A 75 -14.70 -0.21 20.22
N THR A 76 -15.91 -0.68 19.91
CA THR A 76 -17.04 -0.55 20.80
C THR A 76 -16.65 -1.44 21.96
N GLY A 77 -16.10 -0.78 22.98
CA GLY A 77 -15.73 -1.33 24.27
C GLY A 77 -15.81 -2.84 24.35
N ARG A 78 -14.64 -3.48 24.26
CA ARG A 78 -14.38 -4.63 25.13
C ARG A 78 -14.60 -4.16 26.58
N LYS A 79 -15.83 -4.33 27.04
CA LYS A 79 -16.24 -4.21 28.43
C LYS A 79 -15.33 -5.10 29.28
N ASN A 80 -14.51 -4.48 30.11
CA ASN A 80 -14.25 -4.95 31.46
C ASN A 80 -14.85 -3.91 32.40
#